data_AF-A0A1A3PP31-F1
#
_entry.id   AF-A0A1A3PP31-F1
#
_cell.length_a   1.000
_cell.length_b   1.000
_cell.length_c   1.000
_cell.angle_alpha   90.00
_cell.angle_beta   90.00
_cell.angle_gamma   90.00
#
_symmetry.space_group_name_H-M   'P 1'
#
loop_
_entity.id
_entity.type
_entity.pdbx_description
1 polymer ?
#
loop_
_entity_poly.entity_id
_entity_poly.type
_entity_poly.pdbx_seq_one_letter_code
_entity_poly.pdbx_strand_id
1 'polypeptide(L)'
;MSKSAPPRSRLYEPRISRLSAPRLDSEAVGQFTESIARFFGTGSYLLIQTIVVAVWIMLNVFAVGLRWDPYPFILLNLAFSTQAAYAAPLILLAQNRQENRDRVALEQDRRRAEETKADTEYLARELAALRLAIGDVAKTREHLRRELEDLHGLLEGRLPEGSGSRADIDGDSERRAASSN
;
A
#
# COMPACT_ATOMS: atom_id res chain seq x y z
N MET A 1 0.67 65.61 -17.57
CA MET A 1 0.49 64.37 -16.79
C MET A 1 -0.15 63.30 -17.69
N SER A 2 0.50 62.13 -17.68
CA SER A 2 0.21 60.79 -18.22
C SER A 2 -0.79 60.54 -19.35
N LYS A 3 -0.23 60.02 -20.44
CA LYS A 3 -0.87 59.34 -21.58
C LYS A 3 -1.21 57.89 -21.14
N SER A 4 -2.49 57.53 -21.10
CA SER A 4 -2.93 56.18 -20.72
C SER A 4 -2.69 55.20 -21.86
N ALA A 5 -1.88 54.18 -21.61
CA ALA A 5 -1.57 53.11 -22.56
C ALA A 5 -2.73 52.11 -22.69
N PRO A 6 -3.01 51.56 -23.89
CA PRO A 6 -4.02 50.52 -24.06
C PRO A 6 -3.54 49.18 -23.45
N PRO A 7 -4.47 48.33 -22.95
CA PRO A 7 -4.14 47.07 -22.31
C PRO A 7 -3.53 46.10 -23.31
N ARG A 8 -2.32 45.62 -23.00
CA ARG A 8 -1.64 44.55 -23.75
C ARG A 8 -2.39 43.24 -23.56
N SER A 9 -3.21 42.88 -24.54
CA SER A 9 -3.85 41.57 -24.66
C SER A 9 -2.78 40.47 -24.76
N ARG A 10 -2.71 39.63 -23.72
CA ARG A 10 -1.75 38.53 -23.61
C ARG A 10 -2.05 37.47 -24.68
N LEU A 11 -1.18 37.40 -25.68
CA LEU A 11 -1.15 36.41 -26.76
C LEU A 11 -0.67 35.02 -26.29
N TYR A 12 -1.25 34.49 -25.21
CA TYR A 12 -0.83 33.18 -24.66
C TYR A 12 -1.97 32.29 -24.20
N GLU A 13 -3.18 32.53 -24.69
CA GLU A 13 -4.28 31.58 -24.51
C GLU A 13 -4.34 30.70 -25.76
N PRO A 14 -3.88 29.43 -25.71
CA PRO A 14 -4.10 28.52 -26.80
C PRO A 14 -5.62 28.32 -26.91
N ARG A 15 -6.23 28.88 -27.96
CA ARG A 15 -7.58 28.53 -28.38
C ARG A 15 -7.56 27.08 -28.83
N ILE A 16 -7.75 26.16 -27.88
CA ILE A 16 -7.98 24.76 -28.18
C ILE A 16 -9.38 24.69 -28.79
N SER A 17 -9.44 24.57 -30.10
CA SER A 17 -10.66 24.20 -30.81
C SER A 17 -11.16 22.89 -30.21
N ARG A 18 -12.17 22.98 -29.36
CA ARG A 18 -12.93 21.82 -28.89
C ARG A 18 -13.67 21.28 -30.11
N LEU A 19 -12.99 20.48 -30.93
CA LEU A 19 -13.68 19.55 -31.81
C LEU A 19 -14.62 18.76 -30.89
N SER A 20 -15.91 18.83 -31.18
CA SER A 20 -16.90 18.01 -30.51
C SER A 20 -16.58 16.56 -30.85
N ALA A 21 -15.78 15.92 -30.01
CA ALA A 21 -15.69 14.48 -30.00
C ALA A 21 -17.11 13.97 -29.75
N PRO A 22 -17.68 13.13 -30.62
CA PRO A 22 -18.94 12.48 -30.30
C PRO A 22 -18.75 11.81 -28.94
N ARG A 23 -19.68 12.07 -28.01
CA ARG A 23 -19.70 11.41 -26.70
C ARG A 23 -20.03 9.95 -26.98
N LEU A 24 -19.00 9.18 -27.34
CA LEU A 24 -19.06 7.73 -27.26
C LEU A 24 -19.28 7.45 -25.78
N ASP A 25 -20.49 7.01 -25.44
CA ASP A 25 -20.88 6.72 -24.06
C ASP A 25 -19.89 5.70 -23.49
N SER A 26 -18.93 6.23 -22.71
CA SER A 26 -17.83 5.46 -22.14
C SER A 26 -18.34 4.32 -21.26
N GLU A 27 -19.55 4.47 -20.72
CA GLU A 27 -20.30 3.46 -19.98
C GLU A 27 -20.70 2.26 -20.85
N ALA A 28 -21.28 2.51 -22.03
CA ALA A 28 -21.76 1.45 -22.93
C ALA A 28 -20.59 0.68 -23.57
N VAL A 29 -19.55 1.42 -24.00
CA VAL A 29 -18.28 0.82 -24.44
C VAL A 29 -17.59 0.12 -23.27
N GLY A 30 -17.73 0.66 -22.06
CA GLY A 30 -17.36 0.12 -20.76
C GLY A 30 -17.79 -1.34 -20.61
N GLN A 31 -19.11 -1.54 -20.60
CA GLN A 31 -19.79 -2.82 -20.40
C GLN A 31 -19.57 -3.80 -21.56
N PHE A 32 -19.58 -3.31 -22.81
CA PHE A 32 -19.31 -4.15 -23.98
C PHE A 32 -17.90 -4.74 -23.93
N THR A 33 -16.91 -3.91 -23.60
CA THR A 33 -15.52 -4.38 -23.46
C THR A 33 -15.35 -5.33 -22.27
N GLU A 34 -16.05 -5.11 -21.16
CA GLU A 34 -16.04 -6.02 -19.99
C GLU A 34 -16.59 -7.41 -20.36
N SER A 35 -17.65 -7.45 -21.17
CA SER A 35 -18.22 -8.71 -21.67
C SER A 35 -17.26 -9.42 -22.63
N ILE A 36 -16.63 -8.67 -23.54
CA ILE A 36 -15.62 -9.19 -24.46
C ILE A 36 -14.41 -9.72 -23.68
N ALA A 37 -13.89 -8.99 -22.70
CA ALA A 37 -12.75 -9.41 -21.90
C ALA A 37 -13.01 -10.72 -21.16
N ARG A 38 -14.21 -10.89 -20.58
CA ARG A 38 -14.62 -12.16 -19.95
C ARG A 38 -14.77 -13.30 -20.96
N PHE A 39 -15.24 -13.00 -22.16
CA PHE A 39 -15.39 -13.98 -23.24
C PHE A 39 -14.04 -14.48 -23.77
N PHE A 40 -13.09 -13.58 -24.04
CA PHE A 40 -11.74 -13.91 -24.50
C PHE A 40 -10.85 -14.50 -23.39
N GLY A 41 -11.07 -14.13 -22.13
CA GLY A 41 -10.34 -14.66 -20.98
C GLY A 41 -10.74 -16.10 -20.59
N THR A 42 -11.88 -16.57 -21.08
CA THR A 42 -12.34 -17.95 -20.85
C THR A 42 -11.88 -18.83 -22.02
N GLY A 43 -11.31 -20.01 -21.74
CA GLY A 43 -10.86 -20.97 -22.77
C GLY A 43 -11.95 -21.42 -23.77
N SER A 44 -13.21 -21.09 -23.49
CA SER A 44 -14.37 -21.31 -24.36
C SER A 44 -14.27 -20.58 -25.72
N TYR A 45 -13.61 -19.42 -25.82
CA TYR A 45 -13.46 -18.72 -27.10
C TYR A 45 -12.69 -19.59 -28.11
N LEU A 46 -11.57 -20.17 -27.67
CA LEU A 46 -10.75 -21.04 -28.52
C LEU A 46 -11.55 -22.26 -28.99
N LEU A 47 -12.33 -22.88 -28.09
CA LEU A 47 -13.17 -24.03 -28.44
C LEU A 47 -14.20 -23.68 -29.52
N ILE A 48 -14.93 -22.57 -29.37
CA ILE A 48 -15.93 -22.12 -30.34
C ILE A 48 -15.24 -21.80 -31.68
N GLN A 49 -14.11 -21.08 -31.65
CA GLN A 49 -13.35 -20.73 -32.85
C GLN A 49 -12.89 -21.99 -33.61
N THR A 50 -12.39 -23.01 -32.90
CA THR A 50 -11.99 -24.29 -33.52
C THR A 50 -13.17 -25.02 -34.14
N ILE A 51 -14.33 -25.05 -33.46
CA ILE A 51 -15.54 -25.67 -34.01
C ILE A 51 -15.99 -24.95 -35.27
N VAL A 52 -16.01 -23.62 -35.27
CA VAL A 52 -16.40 -22.82 -36.44
C VAL A 52 -15.47 -23.11 -37.63
N VAL A 53 -14.15 -23.11 -37.42
CA VAL A 53 -13.17 -23.44 -38.47
C VAL A 53 -13.36 -24.87 -38.97
N ALA A 54 -13.57 -25.84 -38.08
CA ALA A 54 -13.79 -27.24 -38.46
C ALA A 54 -15.07 -27.41 -39.28
N VAL A 55 -16.18 -26.79 -38.86
CA VAL A 55 -17.46 -26.79 -39.61
C VAL A 55 -17.29 -26.14 -40.97
N TRP A 56 -16.55 -25.03 -41.04
CA TRP A 56 -16.29 -24.34 -42.30
C TRP A 56 -15.48 -25.19 -43.28
N ILE A 57 -14.44 -25.87 -42.79
CA ILE A 57 -13.65 -26.82 -43.59
C ILE A 57 -14.55 -27.95 -44.10
N MET A 58 -15.37 -28.55 -43.22
CA MET A 58 -16.31 -29.61 -43.62
C MET A 58 -17.29 -29.12 -44.70
N LEU A 59 -17.93 -27.97 -44.50
CA LEU A 59 -18.86 -27.38 -45.46
C LEU A 59 -18.18 -27.14 -46.81
N ASN A 60 -16.96 -26.62 -46.80
CA ASN A 60 -16.20 -26.37 -48.02
C ASN A 60 -15.89 -27.68 -48.77
N VAL A 61 -15.45 -28.73 -48.06
CA VAL A 61 -15.20 -30.08 -48.63
C VAL A 61 -16.48 -30.70 -49.20
N PHE A 62 -17.63 -30.59 -48.54
CA PHE A 62 -18.90 -31.07 -49.08
C PHE A 62 -19.39 -30.22 -50.27
N ALA A 63 -19.09 -28.91 -50.28
CA ALA A 63 -19.42 -27.99 -51.35
C ALA A 63 -18.46 -28.06 -52.57
N VAL A 64 -17.35 -28.81 -52.48
CA VAL A 64 -16.49 -29.14 -53.64
C VAL A 64 -17.29 -29.89 -54.73
N GLY A 65 -18.33 -30.65 -54.35
CA GLY A 65 -19.26 -31.27 -55.30
C GLY A 65 -20.01 -30.26 -56.19
N LEU A 66 -20.14 -29.01 -55.76
CA LEU A 66 -20.75 -27.90 -56.50
C LEU A 66 -19.71 -26.93 -57.11
N ARG A 67 -18.39 -27.23 -57.02
CA ARG A 67 -17.28 -26.39 -57.51
C ARG A 67 -17.24 -24.97 -56.91
N TRP A 68 -17.81 -24.77 -55.73
CA TRP A 68 -17.97 -23.44 -55.12
C TRP A 68 -16.63 -22.84 -54.63
N ASP A 69 -15.61 -23.65 -54.32
CA ASP A 69 -14.23 -23.18 -54.02
C ASP A 69 -13.19 -24.31 -54.24
N PRO A 70 -12.63 -24.48 -55.46
CA PRO A 70 -11.59 -25.47 -55.73
C PRO A 70 -10.28 -25.15 -54.97
N TYR A 71 -9.47 -26.18 -54.69
CA TYR A 71 -8.15 -26.03 -54.06
C TYR A 71 -7.31 -24.95 -54.78
N PRO A 72 -6.80 -23.90 -54.10
CA PRO A 72 -6.52 -23.75 -52.67
C PRO A 72 -7.44 -22.73 -51.97
N PHE A 73 -8.70 -23.09 -51.68
CA PHE A 73 -9.65 -22.41 -50.77
C PHE A 73 -9.46 -20.88 -50.60
N ILE A 74 -9.59 -20.12 -51.69
CA ILE A 74 -9.22 -18.70 -51.71
C ILE A 74 -10.11 -17.87 -50.79
N LEU A 75 -11.39 -18.27 -50.65
CA LEU A 75 -12.35 -17.57 -49.82
C LEU A 75 -12.07 -17.75 -48.34
N LEU A 76 -11.61 -18.94 -47.93
CA LEU A 76 -11.21 -19.22 -46.54
C LEU A 76 -9.99 -18.38 -46.16
N ASN A 77 -8.99 -18.33 -47.04
CA ASN A 77 -7.78 -17.56 -46.81
C ASN A 77 -8.07 -16.04 -46.77
N LEU A 78 -8.96 -15.57 -47.64
CA LEU A 78 -9.38 -14.17 -47.65
C LEU A 78 -10.10 -13.82 -46.34
N ALA A 79 -11.03 -14.67 -45.88
CA ALA A 79 -11.76 -14.45 -44.64
C ALA A 79 -10.83 -14.41 -43.41
N PHE A 80 -9.87 -15.34 -43.33
CA PHE A 80 -8.90 -15.37 -42.24
C PHE A 80 -7.96 -14.17 -42.27
N SER A 81 -7.54 -13.74 -43.47
CA SER A 81 -6.72 -12.53 -43.65
C SER A 81 -7.46 -11.28 -43.18
N THR A 82 -8.74 -11.13 -43.52
CA THR A 82 -9.57 -10.01 -43.02
C THR A 82 -9.80 -10.12 -41.52
N GLN A 83 -10.02 -11.32 -40.97
CA GLN A 83 -10.17 -11.54 -39.53
C GLN A 83 -8.93 -11.05 -38.78
N ALA A 84 -7.73 -11.45 -39.21
CA ALA A 84 -6.48 -11.02 -38.61
C ALA A 84 -6.28 -9.51 -38.74
N ALA A 85 -6.59 -8.93 -39.91
CA ALA A 85 -6.46 -7.50 -40.16
C ALA A 85 -7.35 -6.64 -39.24
N TYR A 86 -8.57 -7.09 -38.93
CA TYR A 86 -9.48 -6.38 -38.02
C TYR A 86 -9.18 -6.66 -36.54
N ALA A 87 -8.56 -7.80 -36.22
CA ALA A 87 -8.16 -8.11 -34.84
C ALA A 87 -7.10 -7.13 -34.32
N ALA A 88 -6.11 -6.75 -35.13
CA ALA A 88 -5.03 -5.86 -34.72
C ALA A 88 -5.50 -4.50 -34.12
N PRO A 89 -6.37 -3.70 -34.77
CA PRO A 89 -6.86 -2.45 -34.20
C PRO A 89 -7.76 -2.65 -32.98
N LEU A 90 -8.55 -3.73 -32.92
CA LEU A 90 -9.35 -4.05 -31.73
C LEU A 90 -8.48 -4.40 -30.54
N ILE A 91 -7.43 -5.20 -30.75
CA ILE A 91 -6.45 -5.55 -29.72
C ILE A 91 -5.75 -4.28 -29.23
N LEU A 92 -5.37 -3.36 -30.12
CA LEU A 92 -4.76 -2.08 -29.75
C LEU A 92 -5.69 -1.22 -28.88
N LEU A 93 -6.98 -1.17 -29.21
CA LEU A 93 -7.98 -0.46 -28.38
C LEU A 93 -8.15 -1.10 -27.00
N ALA A 94 -8.19 -2.43 -26.95
CA ALA A 94 -8.25 -3.18 -25.69
C ALA A 94 -6.98 -2.96 -24.84
N GLN A 95 -5.81 -2.97 -25.47
CA GLN A 95 -4.52 -2.73 -24.83
C GLN A 95 -4.42 -1.31 -24.26
N ASN A 96 -4.77 -0.27 -25.04
CA ASN A 96 -4.78 1.11 -24.55
C ASN A 96 -5.69 1.30 -23.32
N ARG A 97 -6.82 0.60 -23.28
CA ARG A 97 -7.71 0.63 -22.12
C ARG A 97 -7.12 -0.11 -20.91
N GLN A 98 -6.51 -1.28 -21.15
CA GLN A 98 -5.84 -2.03 -20.09
C GLN A 98 -4.68 -1.22 -19.50
N GLU A 99 -3.83 -0.62 -20.34
CA GLU A 99 -2.71 0.22 -19.92
C GLU A 99 -3.18 1.44 -19.11
N ASN A 100 -4.27 2.10 -19.53
CA ASN A 100 -4.85 3.19 -18.75
C ASN A 100 -5.34 2.72 -17.37
N ARG A 101 -5.99 1.55 -17.28
CA ARG A 101 -6.42 0.97 -16.01
C ARG A 101 -5.24 0.63 -15.11
N ASP A 102 -4.22 0.00 -15.67
CA ASP A 102 -3.00 -0.41 -14.97
C ASP A 102 -2.23 0.81 -14.48
N ARG A 103 -2.17 1.88 -15.28
CA ARG A 103 -1.57 3.16 -14.88
C ARG A 103 -2.30 3.79 -13.70
N VAL A 104 -3.63 3.87 -13.73
CA VAL A 104 -4.41 4.43 -12.62
C VAL A 104 -4.21 3.59 -11.35
N ALA A 105 -4.21 2.26 -11.47
CA ALA A 105 -3.95 1.36 -10.35
C ALA A 105 -2.56 1.58 -9.75
N LEU A 106 -1.54 1.72 -10.60
CA LEU A 106 -0.16 1.98 -10.18
C LEU A 106 0.00 3.37 -9.53
N GLU A 107 -0.66 4.40 -10.05
CA GLU A 107 -0.66 5.74 -9.43
C GLU A 107 -1.31 5.71 -8.04
N GLN A 108 -2.41 4.97 -7.87
CA GLN A 108 -3.05 4.77 -6.57
C GLN A 108 -2.17 4.00 -5.60
N ASP A 109 -1.51 2.93 -6.05
CA ASP A 109 -0.60 2.14 -5.24
C ASP A 109 0.59 2.98 -4.76
N ARG A 110 1.17 3.80 -5.64
CA ARG A 110 2.25 4.73 -5.28
C ARG A 110 1.82 5.73 -4.22
N ARG A 111 0.63 6.34 -4.34
CA ARG A 111 0.10 7.25 -3.32
C ARG A 111 -0.08 6.56 -1.97
N ARG A 112 -0.66 5.36 -1.96
CA ARG A 112 -0.83 4.57 -0.73
C ARG A 112 0.52 4.23 -0.09
N ALA A 113 1.52 3.90 -0.90
CA ALA A 113 2.87 3.62 -0.41
C ALA A 113 3.52 4.86 0.21
N GLU A 114 3.34 6.04 -0.39
CA GLU A 114 3.82 7.31 0.16
C GLU A 114 3.14 7.66 1.49
N GLU A 115 1.81 7.51 1.57
CA GLU A 115 1.03 7.70 2.80
C GLU A 115 1.48 6.73 3.90
N THR A 116 1.56 5.43 3.59
CA THR A 116 2.00 4.39 4.54
C THR A 116 3.42 4.66 5.05
N LYS A 117 4.31 5.13 4.17
CA LYS A 117 5.68 5.50 4.55
C LYS A 117 5.67 6.70 5.50
N ALA A 118 4.90 7.74 5.20
CA ALA A 118 4.78 8.92 6.06
C ALA A 118 4.22 8.57 7.44
N ASP A 119 3.17 7.74 7.49
CA ASP A 119 2.57 7.25 8.75
C ASP A 119 3.59 6.44 9.56
N THR A 120 4.37 5.57 8.91
CA THR A 120 5.41 4.79 9.58
C THR A 120 6.52 5.68 10.12
N GLU A 121 6.97 6.69 9.36
CA GLU A 121 7.97 7.66 9.82
C GLU A 121 7.45 8.51 10.98
N TYR A 122 6.18 8.90 10.95
CA TYR A 122 5.52 9.62 12.05
C TYR A 122 5.50 8.77 13.32
N LEU A 123 5.00 7.53 13.22
CA LEU A 123 4.95 6.60 14.35
C LEU A 123 6.35 6.30 14.90
N ALA A 124 7.37 6.16 14.05
CA ALA A 124 8.74 5.93 14.48
C ALA A 124 9.31 7.13 15.28
N ARG A 125 9.03 8.36 14.84
CA ARG A 125 9.44 9.58 15.57
C ARG A 125 8.71 9.69 16.90
N GLU A 126 7.42 9.42 16.93
CA GLU A 126 6.61 9.46 18.15
C GLU A 126 7.08 8.40 19.15
N LEU A 127 7.36 7.18 18.68
CA LEU A 127 7.95 6.11 19.50
C LEU A 127 9.33 6.49 20.05
N ALA A 128 10.17 7.15 19.26
CA ALA A 128 11.48 7.63 19.72
C ALA A 128 11.34 8.71 20.80
N ALA A 129 10.44 9.67 20.61
CA ALA A 129 10.14 10.70 21.60
C ALA A 129 9.58 10.10 22.90
N LEU A 130 8.63 9.18 22.78
CA LEU A 130 8.07 8.44 23.91
C LEU A 130 9.14 7.64 24.67
N ARG A 131 10.06 6.98 23.95
CA ARG A 131 11.17 6.24 24.55
C ARG A 131 12.10 7.14 25.37
N LEU A 132 12.40 8.35 24.87
CA LEU A 132 13.22 9.32 25.60
C LEU A 132 12.50 9.80 26.86
N ALA A 133 11.21 10.15 26.76
CA ALA A 133 10.41 10.58 27.90
C ALA A 133 10.33 9.48 28.99
N ILE A 134 10.14 8.22 28.62
CA ILE A 134 10.17 7.09 29.56
C ILE A 134 11.56 6.93 30.19
N GLY A 135 12.62 7.15 29.41
CA GLY A 135 14.00 7.13 29.90
C GLY A 135 14.27 8.17 31.00
N ASP A 136 13.69 9.37 30.88
CA ASP A 136 13.82 10.41 31.90
C ASP A 136 13.00 10.10 33.16
N VAL A 137 11.81 9.51 33.02
CA VAL A 137 11.02 9.03 34.16
C VAL A 137 11.77 7.98 34.98
N ALA A 138 12.50 7.07 34.32
CA ALA A 138 13.35 6.10 35.00
C ALA A 138 14.46 6.77 35.83
N LYS A 139 15.03 7.88 35.34
CA LYS A 139 16.02 8.67 36.10
C LYS A 139 15.40 9.36 37.31
N THR A 140 14.21 9.95 37.17
CA THR A 140 13.50 10.58 38.30
C THR A 140 13.19 9.56 39.38
N ARG A 141 12.77 8.35 39.01
CA ARG A 141 12.54 7.26 39.95
C ARG A 141 13.81 6.90 40.73
N GLU A 142 14.95 6.76 40.05
CA GLU A 142 16.21 6.42 40.70
C GLU A 142 16.76 7.56 41.58
N HIS A 143 16.52 8.81 41.19
CA HIS A 143 16.84 9.96 42.03
C HIS A 143 15.98 9.97 43.31
N LEU A 144 14.65 9.79 43.18
CA LEU A 144 13.75 9.68 44.33
C LEU A 144 14.12 8.53 45.26
N ARG A 145 14.54 7.38 44.71
CA ARG A 145 14.99 6.25 45.51
C ARG A 145 16.25 6.59 46.31
N ARG A 146 17.24 7.23 45.69
CA ARG A 146 18.48 7.65 46.37
C ARG A 146 18.21 8.67 47.47
N GLU A 147 17.36 9.66 47.20
CA GLU A 147 16.95 10.64 48.23
C GLU A 147 16.24 9.96 49.42
N LEU A 148 15.37 8.98 49.16
CA LEU A 148 14.74 8.20 50.23
C LEU A 148 15.75 7.39 51.05
N GLU A 149 16.76 6.81 50.39
CA GLU A 149 17.81 6.00 51.04
C GLU A 149 18.77 6.87 51.86
N ASP A 150 19.14 8.06 51.36
CA ASP A 150 19.89 9.07 52.09
C ASP A 150 19.13 9.57 53.32
N LEU A 151 17.83 9.90 53.17
CA LEU A 151 16.99 10.31 54.29
C LEU A 151 16.85 9.19 55.34
N HIS A 152 16.70 7.95 54.90
CA HIS A 152 16.66 6.79 55.79
C HIS A 152 17.97 6.62 56.56
N GLY A 153 19.12 6.69 55.87
CA GLY A 153 20.45 6.61 56.49
C GLY A 153 20.72 7.75 57.48
N LEU A 154 20.24 8.96 57.21
CA LEU A 154 20.33 10.09 58.15
C LEU A 154 19.49 9.88 59.41
N LEU A 155 18.30 9.28 59.29
CA LEU A 155 17.48 8.91 60.45
C LEU A 155 18.13 7.80 61.27
N GLU A 156 18.66 6.77 60.60
CA GLU A 156 19.27 5.60 61.23
C GLU A 156 20.62 5.96 61.89
N GLY A 157 21.39 6.86 61.28
CA GLY A 157 22.60 7.47 61.86
C GLY A 157 22.31 8.45 63.01
N ARG A 158 21.06 8.88 63.19
CA ARG A 158 20.60 9.61 64.39
C ARG A 158 20.09 8.68 65.50
N LEU A 159 19.94 7.39 65.20
CA LEU A 159 19.51 6.34 66.12
C LEU A 159 20.63 5.51 66.81
N PRO A 160 21.96 5.76 66.72
CA PRO A 160 22.92 5.12 67.61
C PRO A 160 23.25 6.06 68.77
N GLU A 161 22.60 5.85 69.92
CA GLU A 161 23.02 6.19 71.31
C GLU A 161 21.83 6.01 72.31
N GLY A 162 20.91 5.05 72.07
CA GLY A 162 19.72 4.88 72.93
C GLY A 162 19.28 3.45 73.25
N SER A 163 19.89 2.41 72.68
CA SER A 163 19.39 1.03 72.82
C SER A 163 20.48 -0.05 73.02
N GLY A 164 21.63 0.32 73.58
CA GLY A 164 22.68 -0.63 73.98
C GLY A 164 22.90 -0.78 75.50
N SER A 165 22.36 0.13 76.32
CA SER A 165 22.61 0.14 77.78
C SER A 165 21.58 -0.68 78.56
N ARG A 166 21.47 -1.99 78.26
CA ARG A 166 20.69 -2.92 79.09
C ARG A 166 21.23 -4.37 79.15
N ALA A 167 22.46 -4.62 78.73
CA ALA A 167 23.05 -5.97 78.74
C ALA A 167 24.32 -6.13 79.59
N ASP A 168 24.64 -5.18 80.49
CA ASP A 168 25.73 -5.32 81.47
C ASP A 168 25.25 -5.31 82.93
N ILE A 169 23.95 -5.60 83.16
CA ILE A 169 23.41 -5.88 84.50
C ILE A 169 23.24 -7.40 84.66
N ASP A 170 24.32 -8.16 84.51
CA ASP A 170 24.35 -9.58 84.94
C ASP A 170 25.75 -10.08 85.36
N GLY A 171 26.75 -9.19 85.49
CA GLY A 171 28.13 -9.57 85.83
C GLY A 171 28.58 -9.26 87.26
N ASP A 172 27.82 -8.47 88.04
CA ASP A 172 28.25 -7.99 89.37
C ASP A 172 27.64 -8.79 90.54
N SER A 173 26.72 -9.71 90.27
CA SER A 173 26.11 -10.61 91.28
C SER A 173 27.02 -11.79 91.66
N GLU A 174 27.96 -12.22 90.81
CA GLU A 174 28.85 -13.35 91.13
C GLU A 174 30.10 -12.97 91.93
N ARG A 175 30.56 -11.71 91.89
CA ARG A 175 31.79 -11.29 92.60
C ARG A 175 31.58 -10.95 94.08
N ARG A 176 30.33 -10.76 94.51
CA ARG A 176 29.97 -10.49 95.92
C ARG A 176 29.68 -11.75 96.75
N ALA A 177 29.55 -12.92 96.12
CA ALA A 177 29.33 -14.19 96.82
C ALA A 177 30.63 -14.99 97.10
N ALA A 178 31.76 -14.65 96.49
CA ALA A 178 33.01 -15.45 96.55
C ALA A 178 34.11 -14.88 97.46
N SER A 179 33.88 -13.76 98.16
CA SER A 179 34.87 -13.17 99.08
C SER A 179 34.29 -12.92 100.48
N SER A 180 33.46 -13.84 100.94
CA SER A 180 33.06 -13.99 102.35
C SER A 180 33.21 -15.46 102.73
N ASN A 181 34.46 -15.93 102.82
CA ASN A 181 34.85 -17.10 103.60
C ASN A 181 36.33 -17.00 103.97
#